data_AF-A0ABD1AI54-F1
#
_entry.id   AF-A0ABD1AI54-F1
#
_cell.length_a   1.000
_cell.length_b   1.000
_cell.length_c   1.000
_cell.angle_alpha   90.00
_cell.angle_beta   90.00
_cell.angle_gamma   90.00
#
_symmetry.space_group_name_H-M   'P 1'
#
loop_
_entity.id
_entity.type
_entity.pdbx_description
1 polymer ?
#
loop_
_entity_poly.entity_id
_entity_poly.type
_entity_poly.pdbx_seq_one_letter_code
_entity_poly.pdbx_strand_id
1 'polypeptide(L)'
;MCARHIYGNLRSKFPGKSRIKPLFWAVAESYNKADYDIAIEAVKRYDIAVFEAMMAKNPKNCSRAFFKTTSTCEDVHNNFSESYNSAINKARSLPLVEMLETVRRQCMFRIDARKAKSIKHRGKYSLKVAEMIAEEEKELKSCQLIPGANGLFEVNEKGCSYALNLTVMTALFFFFFFASNY
;
A
#
# COMPACT_ATOMS: atom_id res chain seq x y z
N MET A 1 -12.85 -10.71 -1.07
CA MET A 1 -12.01 -10.88 -2.29
C MET A 1 -10.96 -9.76 -2.25
N CYS A 2 -9.67 -10.05 -2.43
CA CYS A 2 -8.62 -9.03 -2.36
C CYS A 2 -8.46 -8.27 -3.69
N ALA A 3 -7.74 -7.14 -3.66
CA ALA A 3 -7.51 -6.31 -4.84
C ALA A 3 -6.90 -7.11 -6.01
N ARG A 4 -5.93 -8.00 -5.74
CA ARG A 4 -5.28 -8.82 -6.76
C ARG A 4 -6.24 -9.79 -7.47
N HIS A 5 -7.17 -10.38 -6.72
CA HIS A 5 -8.21 -11.25 -7.29
C HIS A 5 -9.22 -10.47 -8.13
N ILE A 6 -9.61 -9.26 -7.69
CA ILE A 6 -10.50 -8.39 -8.47
C ILE A 6 -9.81 -8.00 -9.78
N TYR A 7 -8.56 -7.56 -9.73
CA TYR A 7 -7.77 -7.27 -10.93
C TYR A 7 -7.62 -8.49 -11.84
N GLY A 8 -7.34 -9.67 -11.29
CA GLY A 8 -7.24 -10.92 -12.06
C GLY A 8 -8.53 -11.22 -12.82
N ASN A 9 -9.68 -11.07 -12.16
CA ASN A 9 -10.99 -11.24 -12.80
C ASN A 9 -11.24 -10.19 -13.90
N LEU A 10 -10.90 -8.93 -13.66
CA LEU A 10 -11.03 -7.86 -14.66
C LEU A 10 -10.14 -8.14 -15.89
N ARG A 11 -8.89 -8.55 -15.67
CA ARG A 11 -7.95 -8.89 -16.74
C ARG A 11 -8.45 -10.06 -17.59
N SER A 12 -9.03 -11.08 -16.96
CA SER A 12 -9.62 -12.23 -17.67
C SER A 12 -10.87 -11.85 -18.44
N LYS A 13 -11.72 -10.97 -17.90
CA LYS A 13 -12.97 -10.54 -18.53
C LYS A 13 -12.75 -9.57 -19.68
N PHE A 14 -11.69 -8.76 -19.62
CA PHE A 14 -11.37 -7.73 -20.60
C PHE A 14 -9.94 -7.89 -21.14
N PRO A 15 -9.67 -8.95 -21.94
CA PRO A 15 -8.35 -9.16 -22.52
C PRO A 15 -7.98 -7.99 -23.46
N GLY A 16 -6.68 -7.67 -23.54
CA GLY A 16 -6.16 -6.61 -24.42
C GLY A 16 -6.25 -5.17 -23.88
N LYS A 17 -7.00 -4.92 -22.80
CA LYS A 17 -7.14 -3.57 -22.22
C LYS A 17 -6.06 -3.27 -21.15
N SER A 18 -4.87 -2.90 -21.61
CA SER A 18 -3.70 -2.63 -20.75
C SER A 18 -3.93 -1.53 -19.71
N ARG A 19 -4.78 -0.53 -20.01
CA ARG A 19 -5.11 0.59 -19.11
C ARG A 19 -5.92 0.21 -17.87
N ILE A 20 -6.52 -0.99 -17.83
CA ILE A 20 -7.26 -1.45 -16.63
C ILE A 20 -6.33 -1.55 -15.42
N LYS A 21 -5.08 -1.97 -15.61
CA LYS A 21 -4.13 -2.14 -14.52
C LYS A 21 -3.89 -0.83 -13.74
N PRO A 22 -3.36 0.25 -14.35
CA PRO A 22 -3.11 1.49 -13.62
C PRO A 22 -4.39 2.10 -13.05
N LEU A 23 -5.51 2.05 -13.77
CA LEU A 23 -6.79 2.59 -13.29
C LEU A 23 -7.33 1.84 -12.06
N PHE A 24 -7.25 0.51 -12.06
CA PHE A 24 -7.68 -0.30 -10.92
C PHE A 24 -6.81 -0.04 -9.68
N TRP A 25 -5.49 0.04 -9.85
CA TRP A 25 -4.59 0.30 -8.73
C TRP A 25 -4.76 1.71 -8.17
N ALA A 26 -5.04 2.72 -9.01
CA ALA A 26 -5.39 4.06 -8.52
C ALA A 26 -6.61 4.02 -7.57
N VAL A 27 -7.64 3.23 -7.88
CA VAL A 27 -8.82 3.04 -7.01
C VAL A 27 -8.46 2.28 -5.73
N ALA A 28 -7.69 1.21 -5.83
CA ALA A 28 -7.32 0.37 -4.70
C ALA A 28 -6.34 1.07 -3.73
N GLU A 29 -5.44 1.89 -4.25
CA GLU A 29 -4.40 2.59 -3.49
C GLU A 29 -4.82 3.98 -3.02
N SER A 30 -6.01 4.46 -3.41
CA SER A 30 -6.59 5.72 -2.94
C SER A 30 -6.62 5.78 -1.41
N TYR A 31 -6.08 6.86 -0.84
CA TYR A 31 -5.93 7.03 0.61
C TYR A 31 -7.14 7.66 1.30
N ASN A 32 -7.89 8.48 0.57
CA ASN A 32 -9.08 9.15 1.08
C ASN A 32 -10.23 9.00 0.08
N LYS A 33 -11.43 9.37 0.52
CA LYS A 33 -12.65 9.23 -0.26
C LYS A 33 -12.65 10.11 -1.52
N ALA A 34 -12.05 11.30 -1.47
CA ALA A 34 -12.02 12.21 -2.61
C ALA A 34 -11.19 11.63 -3.76
N ASP A 35 -9.99 11.13 -3.47
CA ASP A 35 -9.11 10.47 -4.44
C ASP A 35 -9.78 9.20 -5.01
N TYR A 36 -10.45 8.45 -4.15
CA TYR A 36 -11.21 7.27 -4.55
C TYR A 36 -12.31 7.62 -5.57
N ASP A 37 -13.10 8.65 -5.29
CA ASP A 37 -14.20 9.07 -6.15
C ASP A 37 -13.66 9.57 -7.52
N ILE A 38 -12.54 10.29 -7.53
CA ILE A 38 -11.84 10.71 -8.76
C ILE A 38 -11.35 9.49 -9.56
N ALA A 39 -10.70 8.53 -8.90
CA ALA A 39 -10.16 7.34 -9.55
C ALA A 39 -11.28 6.46 -10.14
N ILE A 40 -12.41 6.34 -9.43
CA ILE A 40 -13.60 5.63 -9.90
C ILE A 40 -14.18 6.30 -11.15
N GLU A 41 -14.29 7.63 -11.15
CA GLU A 41 -14.80 8.37 -12.30
C GLU A 41 -13.87 8.22 -13.52
N ALA A 42 -12.56 8.15 -13.29
CA ALA A 42 -11.59 7.85 -14.36
C ALA A 42 -11.79 6.45 -14.98
N VAL A 43 -12.11 5.43 -14.17
CA VAL A 43 -12.46 4.09 -14.67
C VAL A 43 -13.74 4.15 -15.51
N LYS A 44 -14.76 4.88 -15.03
CA LYS A 44 -16.05 5.02 -15.71
C LYS A 44 -15.92 5.73 -17.06
N ARG A 45 -15.11 6.78 -17.13
CA ARG A 45 -14.80 7.50 -18.39
C ARG A 45 -14.01 6.64 -19.37
N TYR A 46 -13.17 5.74 -18.88
CA TYR A 46 -12.41 4.82 -19.72
C TYR A 46 -13.33 3.77 -20.36
N ASP A 47 -14.15 3.10 -19.55
CA ASP A 47 -15.08 2.08 -20.04
C ASP A 47 -16.14 1.75 -18.97
N ILE A 48 -17.41 1.94 -19.33
CA ILE A 48 -18.56 1.70 -18.43
C ILE A 48 -18.66 0.21 -18.04
N ALA A 49 -18.41 -0.72 -18.96
CA ALA A 49 -18.48 -2.15 -18.66
C ALA A 49 -17.36 -2.59 -17.69
N VAL A 50 -16.17 -1.97 -17.81
CA VAL A 50 -15.08 -2.19 -16.84
C VAL A 50 -15.46 -1.63 -15.47
N PHE A 51 -16.03 -0.42 -15.43
CA PHE A 51 -16.51 0.19 -14.19
C PHE A 51 -17.56 -0.68 -13.50
N GLU A 52 -18.60 -1.13 -14.23
CA GLU A 52 -19.64 -2.00 -13.68
C GLU A 52 -19.08 -3.31 -13.15
N ALA A 53 -18.18 -3.96 -13.90
CA ALA A 53 -17.53 -5.20 -13.49
C ALA A 53 -16.68 -5.02 -12.24
N MET A 54 -16.00 -3.88 -12.10
CA MET A 54 -15.21 -3.53 -10.93
C MET A 54 -16.13 -3.29 -9.72
N MET A 55 -17.17 -2.46 -9.89
CA MET A 55 -18.12 -2.11 -8.83
C MET A 55 -18.90 -3.33 -8.32
N ALA A 56 -19.24 -4.27 -9.20
CA ALA A 56 -19.88 -5.53 -8.82
C ALA A 56 -19.05 -6.38 -7.85
N LYS A 57 -17.74 -6.14 -7.72
CA LYS A 57 -16.86 -6.81 -6.76
C LYS A 57 -16.65 -6.03 -5.46
N ASN A 58 -17.34 -4.90 -5.30
CA ASN A 58 -17.26 -4.00 -4.16
C ASN A 58 -15.82 -3.56 -3.84
N PRO A 59 -15.23 -2.69 -4.67
CA PRO A 59 -13.83 -2.28 -4.56
C PRO A 59 -13.53 -1.47 -3.28
N LYS A 60 -14.56 -1.00 -2.56
CA LYS A 60 -14.40 -0.37 -1.23
C LYS A 60 -13.73 -1.31 -0.22
N ASN A 61 -14.00 -2.61 -0.32
CA ASN A 61 -13.44 -3.61 0.59
C ASN A 61 -11.92 -3.79 0.43
N CYS A 62 -11.36 -3.31 -0.69
CA CYS A 62 -9.94 -3.43 -0.99
C CYS A 62 -9.34 -2.07 -1.38
N SER A 63 -9.93 -0.97 -0.92
CA SER A 63 -9.37 0.36 -1.11
C SER A 63 -8.97 0.95 0.23
N ARG A 64 -7.76 1.55 0.30
CA ARG A 64 -7.20 2.08 1.56
C ARG A 64 -8.06 3.18 2.16
N ALA A 65 -8.78 3.93 1.31
CA ALA A 65 -9.72 4.97 1.69
C ALA A 65 -10.81 4.51 2.67
N PHE A 66 -11.07 3.20 2.76
CA PHE A 66 -12.10 2.64 3.63
C PHE A 66 -11.53 1.70 4.71
N PHE A 67 -10.21 1.60 4.83
CA PHE A 67 -9.60 0.82 5.91
C PHE A 67 -9.81 1.54 7.24
N LYS A 68 -10.11 0.77 8.29
CA LYS A 68 -10.21 1.33 9.64
C LYS A 68 -8.83 1.82 10.06
N THR A 69 -8.77 2.94 10.78
CA THR A 69 -7.53 3.51 11.34
C THR A 69 -6.79 2.55 12.27
N THR A 70 -7.50 1.55 12.82
CA THR A 70 -6.92 0.48 13.65
C THR A 70 -6.22 -0.61 12.84
N SER A 71 -6.48 -0.70 11.53
CA SER A 71 -5.84 -1.67 10.64
C SER A 71 -4.61 -1.01 10.01
N THR A 72 -3.45 -1.22 10.63
CA THR A 72 -2.15 -0.69 10.18
C THR A 72 -1.57 -1.46 8.99
N CYS A 73 -2.43 -1.99 8.11
CA CYS A 73 -1.98 -2.69 6.91
C CYS A 73 -1.84 -1.69 5.76
N GLU A 74 -0.61 -1.25 5.50
CA GLU A 74 -0.27 -0.45 4.32
C GLU A 74 -0.49 -1.22 3.02
N ASP A 75 -0.48 -2.55 3.07
CA ASP A 75 -0.53 -3.41 1.89
C ASP A 75 -1.97 -3.76 1.51
N VAL A 76 -2.42 -3.22 0.38
CA VAL A 76 -3.70 -3.55 -0.27
C VAL A 76 -3.61 -4.89 -0.99
N HIS A 77 -2.39 -5.36 -1.25
CA HIS A 77 -2.15 -6.63 -1.88
C HIS A 77 -2.28 -7.75 -0.85
N ASN A 78 -2.92 -8.84 -1.24
CA ASN A 78 -2.94 -10.08 -0.46
C ASN A 78 -1.61 -10.85 -0.53
N ASN A 79 -0.51 -10.14 -0.73
CA ASN A 79 0.81 -10.70 -1.00
C ASN A 79 1.30 -11.54 0.19
N PHE A 80 0.98 -11.13 1.42
CA PHE A 80 1.36 -11.88 2.61
C PHE A 80 0.69 -13.27 2.65
N SER A 81 -0.64 -13.33 2.53
CA SER A 81 -1.37 -14.60 2.56
C SER A 81 -1.07 -15.48 1.34
N GLU A 82 -0.88 -14.90 0.16
CA GLU A 82 -0.47 -15.64 -1.04
C GLU A 82 0.94 -16.21 -0.91
N SER A 83 1.90 -15.42 -0.42
CA SER A 83 3.27 -15.87 -0.18
C SER A 83 3.34 -16.94 0.90
N TYR A 84 2.57 -16.77 1.99
CA TYR A 84 2.45 -17.77 3.04
C TYR A 84 1.88 -19.08 2.49
N ASN A 85 0.72 -19.02 1.82
CA ASN A 85 0.07 -20.19 1.23
C ASN A 85 0.99 -20.91 0.24
N SER A 86 1.67 -20.17 -0.63
CA SER A 86 2.65 -20.72 -1.58
C SER A 86 3.82 -21.40 -0.87
N ALA A 87 4.36 -20.78 0.19
CA ALA A 87 5.48 -21.31 0.95
C ALA A 87 5.15 -22.66 1.60
N ILE A 88 3.95 -22.78 2.19
CA ILE A 88 3.55 -24.01 2.89
C ILE A 88 2.88 -25.05 1.97
N ASN A 89 2.52 -24.68 0.73
CA ASN A 89 1.68 -25.52 -0.13
C ASN A 89 2.22 -26.95 -0.29
N LYS A 90 3.53 -27.10 -0.52
CA LYS A 90 4.19 -28.41 -0.65
C LYS A 90 4.29 -29.16 0.67
N ALA A 91 4.43 -28.45 1.79
CA ALA A 91 4.51 -29.08 3.10
C ALA A 91 3.14 -29.62 3.55
N ARG A 92 2.05 -28.97 3.13
CA ARG A 92 0.67 -29.35 3.49
C ARG A 92 0.24 -30.73 2.99
N SER A 93 0.90 -31.29 1.97
CA SER A 93 0.61 -32.64 1.48
C SER A 93 1.33 -33.74 2.29
N LEU A 94 2.15 -33.37 3.28
CA LEU A 94 2.90 -34.31 4.11
C LEU A 94 2.15 -34.64 5.41
N PRO A 95 2.45 -35.79 6.05
CA PRO A 95 2.01 -36.07 7.41
C PRO A 95 2.41 -34.94 8.38
N LEU A 96 1.63 -34.75 9.45
CA LEU A 96 1.75 -33.60 10.37
C LEU A 96 3.20 -33.33 10.83
N VAL A 97 3.92 -34.37 11.27
CA VAL A 97 5.30 -34.24 11.78
C VAL A 97 6.24 -33.79 10.66
N GLU A 98 6.17 -34.42 9.48
CA GLU A 98 7.00 -34.06 8.33
C GLU A 98 6.68 -32.67 7.77
N MET A 99 5.41 -32.28 7.78
CA MET A 99 4.96 -30.93 7.41
C MET A 99 5.64 -29.89 8.32
N LEU A 100 5.56 -30.06 9.64
CA LEU A 100 6.14 -29.13 10.61
C LEU A 100 7.67 -29.05 10.46
N GLU A 101 8.34 -30.19 10.32
CA GLU A 101 9.80 -30.22 10.10
C GLU A 101 10.22 -29.54 8.79
N THR A 102 9.43 -29.70 7.74
CA THR A 102 9.67 -29.04 6.45
C THR A 102 9.52 -27.52 6.57
N VAL A 103 8.46 -27.04 7.22
CA VAL A 103 8.25 -25.61 7.48
C VAL A 103 9.38 -25.05 8.35
N ARG A 104 9.78 -25.76 9.41
CA ARG A 104 10.89 -25.36 10.30
C ARG A 104 12.19 -25.19 9.52
N ARG A 105 12.59 -26.18 8.69
CA ARG A 105 13.78 -26.10 7.84
C ARG A 105 13.72 -24.92 6.86
N GLN A 106 12.58 -24.70 6.22
CA GLN A 106 12.39 -23.55 5.32
C GLN A 106 12.58 -22.21 6.06
N CYS A 107 12.03 -22.07 7.26
CA CYS A 107 12.21 -20.87 8.08
C CYS A 107 13.69 -20.65 8.43
N MET A 108 14.41 -21.70 8.83
CA MET A 108 15.84 -21.61 9.12
C MET A 108 16.65 -21.11 7.92
N PHE A 109 16.47 -21.72 6.75
CA PHE A 109 17.15 -21.28 5.53
C PHE A 109 16.82 -19.82 5.17
N ARG A 110 15.56 -19.41 5.32
CA ARG A 110 15.15 -18.03 5.04
C ARG A 110 15.77 -17.02 6.01
N ILE A 111 15.86 -17.36 7.29
CA ILE A 111 16.49 -16.53 8.32
C ILE A 111 17.98 -16.38 8.03
N ASP A 112 18.68 -17.47 7.74
CA ASP A 112 20.11 -17.44 7.45
C ASP A 112 20.42 -16.61 6.18
N ALA A 113 19.66 -16.83 5.10
CA ALA A 113 19.79 -16.02 3.89
C ALA A 113 19.51 -14.53 4.12
N ARG A 114 18.53 -14.18 4.97
CA ARG A 114 18.23 -12.79 5.34
C ARG A 114 19.34 -12.19 6.21
N LYS A 115 19.89 -12.97 7.15
CA LYS A 115 21.02 -12.57 7.99
C LYS A 115 22.24 -12.24 7.14
N ALA A 116 22.59 -13.11 6.19
CA ALA A 116 23.71 -12.89 5.27
C ALA A 116 23.55 -11.60 4.44
N LYS A 117 22.32 -11.29 4.00
CA LYS A 117 22.01 -10.01 3.33
C LYS A 117 22.15 -8.82 4.27
N SER A 118 21.62 -8.94 5.48
CA SER A 118 21.67 -7.87 6.49
C SER A 118 23.10 -7.51 6.88
N ILE A 119 24.00 -8.48 7.02
CA ILE A 119 25.41 -8.25 7.36
C ILE A 119 26.12 -7.43 6.27
N LYS A 120 25.74 -7.62 4.99
CA LYS A 120 26.32 -6.89 3.86
C LYS A 120 25.74 -5.48 3.70
N HIS A 121 24.60 -5.19 4.33
CA HIS A 121 23.94 -3.90 4.22
C HIS A 121 24.62 -2.85 5.11
N ARG A 122 24.98 -1.71 4.53
CA ARG A 122 25.68 -0.61 5.22
C ARG A 122 24.82 0.65 5.43
N GLY A 123 23.62 0.69 4.88
CA GLY A 123 22.74 1.87 4.96
C GLY A 123 21.99 1.96 6.28
N LYS A 124 21.65 3.20 6.71
CA LYS A 124 20.82 3.46 7.91
C LYS A 124 19.46 2.79 7.85
N TYR A 125 18.85 2.77 6.66
CA TYR A 125 17.55 2.16 6.41
C TYR A 125 17.67 1.00 5.41
N SER A 126 16.71 0.09 5.41
CA SER A 126 16.61 -0.91 4.33
C SER A 126 16.48 -0.21 2.97
N LEU A 127 16.96 -0.83 1.89
CA LEU A 127 16.94 -0.23 0.55
C LEU A 127 15.55 0.30 0.16
N LYS A 128 14.50 -0.50 0.39
CA LYS A 128 13.12 -0.10 0.10
C LYS A 128 12.68 1.12 0.89
N VAL A 129 13.06 1.21 2.17
CA VAL A 129 12.70 2.36 3.02
C VAL A 129 13.49 3.60 2.59
N ALA A 130 14.77 3.46 2.27
CA ALA A 130 15.58 4.56 1.76
C ALA A 130 15.03 5.11 0.43
N GLU A 131 14.60 4.23 -0.47
CA GLU A 131 13.93 4.62 -1.72
C GLU A 131 12.60 5.35 -1.47
N MET A 132 11.77 4.86 -0.54
CA MET A 132 10.54 5.57 -0.18
C MET A 132 10.84 6.96 0.40
N ILE A 133 11.76 7.06 1.37
CA ILE A 133 12.14 8.35 1.96
C ILE A 133 12.63 9.33 0.87
N ALA A 134 13.48 8.87 -0.05
CA ALA A 134 13.99 9.70 -1.12
C ALA A 134 12.91 10.17 -2.12
N GLU A 135 11.84 9.40 -2.31
CA GLU A 135 10.71 9.81 -3.14
C GLU A 135 9.84 10.84 -2.41
N GLU A 136 9.56 10.60 -1.14
CA GLU A 136 8.82 11.54 -0.27
C GLU A 136 9.55 12.89 -0.13
N GLU A 137 10.88 12.87 -0.02
CA GLU A 137 11.72 14.08 0.01
C GLU A 137 11.62 14.92 -1.28
N LYS A 138 11.28 14.32 -2.42
CA LYS A 138 11.05 15.08 -3.66
C LYS A 138 9.70 15.79 -3.62
N GLU A 139 8.66 15.13 -3.15
CA GLU A 139 7.32 15.72 -3.05
C GLU A 139 7.26 16.82 -1.99
N LEU A 140 7.97 16.67 -0.86
CA LEU A 140 8.09 17.70 0.18
C LEU A 140 8.64 19.04 -0.36
N LYS A 141 9.49 19.03 -1.39
CA LYS A 141 10.00 20.27 -2.01
C LYS A 141 8.89 21.11 -2.67
N SER A 142 7.76 20.49 -2.99
CA SER A 142 6.59 21.17 -3.55
C SER A 142 5.61 21.69 -2.49
N CYS A 143 5.83 21.33 -1.22
CA CYS A 143 5.01 21.75 -0.10
C CYS A 143 5.58 23.03 0.54
N GLN A 144 4.72 24.01 0.79
CA GLN A 144 5.08 25.21 1.55
C GLN A 144 4.44 25.12 2.94
N LEU A 145 5.27 25.17 3.98
CA LEU A 145 4.83 25.19 5.36
C LEU A 145 4.74 26.65 5.84
N ILE A 146 3.55 27.07 6.28
CA ILE A 146 3.28 28.39 6.86
C ILE A 146 3.01 28.19 8.35
N PRO A 147 3.87 28.69 9.25
CA PRO A 147 3.67 28.54 10.69
C PRO A 147 2.56 29.47 11.20
N GLY A 148 1.68 28.93 12.04
CA GLY A 148 0.65 29.68 12.78
C GLY A 148 0.92 29.67 14.29
N ALA A 149 0.00 30.28 15.06
CA ALA A 149 0.08 30.29 16.52
C ALA A 149 -0.30 28.92 17.13
N ASN A 150 0.20 28.63 18.34
CA ASN A 150 -0.22 27.48 19.16
C ASN A 150 0.00 26.09 18.53
N GLY A 151 1.04 25.93 17.70
CA GLY A 151 1.35 24.65 17.06
C GLY A 151 0.45 24.32 15.86
N LEU A 152 -0.31 25.31 15.36
CA LEU A 152 -1.01 25.25 14.09
C LEU A 152 -0.06 25.57 12.95
N PHE A 153 -0.19 24.85 11.86
CA PHE A 153 0.56 25.02 10.63
C PHE A 153 -0.41 24.93 9.45
N GLU A 154 -0.14 25.68 8.39
CA GLU A 154 -0.81 25.49 7.11
C GLU A 154 0.22 24.91 6.13
N VAL A 155 -0.13 23.79 5.51
CA VAL A 155 0.66 23.21 4.40
C VAL A 155 -0.07 23.53 3.11
N ASN A 156 0.58 24.27 2.22
CA ASN A 156 0.14 24.44 0.85
C ASN A 156 0.84 23.40 -0.03
N GLU A 157 0.06 22.50 -0.63
CA GLU A 157 0.52 21.54 -1.61
C GLU A 157 -0.20 21.81 -2.93
N LYS A 158 0.55 22.25 -3.95
CA LYS A 158 0.07 22.43 -5.34
C LYS A 158 -1.25 23.23 -5.43
N GLY A 159 -1.42 24.24 -4.57
CA GLY A 159 -2.60 25.11 -4.53
C GLY A 159 -3.74 24.66 -3.61
N CYS A 160 -3.59 23.53 -2.91
CA CYS A 160 -4.50 23.09 -1.85
C CYS A 160 -3.87 23.38 -0.48
N SER A 161 -4.59 24.10 0.38
CA SER A 161 -4.15 24.41 1.74
C SER A 161 -4.77 23.47 2.76
N TYR A 162 -3.95 22.96 3.68
CA TYR A 162 -4.36 22.06 4.77
C TYR A 162 -3.90 22.61 6.11
N ALA A 163 -4.82 22.75 7.06
CA ALA A 163 -4.47 23.11 8.43
C ALA A 163 -4.07 21.86 9.23
N LEU A 164 -2.89 21.90 9.81
CA LEU A 164 -2.31 20.85 10.65
C LEU A 164 -2.10 21.38 12.07
N ASN A 165 -2.38 20.55 13.06
CA ASN A 165 -1.99 20.81 14.43
C ASN A 165 -0.95 19.77 14.87
N LEU A 166 0.29 20.22 15.07
CA LEU A 166 1.41 19.35 15.44
C LEU A 166 1.44 19.02 16.93
N THR A 167 0.78 19.79 17.80
CA THR A 167 0.70 19.51 19.25
C THR A 167 -0.27 18.40 19.59
N VAL A 168 -1.37 18.25 18.84
CA VAL A 168 -2.35 17.16 19.05
C VAL A 168 -2.08 15.94 18.15
N MET A 169 -1.04 15.99 17.31
CA MET A 169 -0.74 14.97 16.28
C MET A 169 -1.99 14.54 15.48
N THR A 170 -2.92 15.46 15.24
CA THR A 170 -4.12 15.20 14.43
C THR A 170 -3.72 15.18 12.97
N ALA A 171 -3.05 14.10 12.57
CA ALA A 171 -2.65 13.88 11.20
C ALA A 171 -3.77 13.12 10.48
N LEU A 172 -4.64 13.86 9.79
CA LEU A 172 -5.34 13.35 8.60
C LEU A 172 -4.40 13.24 7.38
N PHE A 173 -3.09 13.46 7.59
CA PHE A 173 -2.06 13.40 6.57
C PHE A 173 -0.91 12.52 7.07
N PHE A 174 -0.86 11.28 6.60
CA PHE A 174 0.19 10.30 6.93
C PHE A 174 1.57 10.64 6.33
N PHE A 175 1.76 11.87 5.83
CA PHE A 175 2.95 12.33 5.09
C PHE A 175 4.02 13.03 5.96
N PHE A 176 3.78 13.28 7.25
CA PHE A 176 4.71 14.02 8.11
C PHE A 176 5.14 13.21 9.35
N PHE A 177 5.73 12.03 9.17
CA PHE A 177 6.27 11.26 10.30
C PHE A 177 7.81 11.18 10.38
N PHE A 178 8.57 11.91 9.54
CA PHE A 178 10.03 11.81 9.57
C PHE A 178 10.82 13.10 9.82
N ALA A 179 10.17 14.23 10.13
CA ALA A 179 10.87 15.49 10.40
C ALA A 179 10.61 16.02 11.81
N SER A 180 10.82 15.20 12.85
CA SER A 180 11.13 15.72 14.19
C SER A 180 11.63 14.60 15.09
N ASN A 181 12.90 14.21 14.88
CA ASN A 181 13.83 13.68 15.90
C ASN A 181 15.11 13.20 15.18
N TYR A 182 15.74 14.10 14.44
CA TYR A 182 17.19 14.19 14.22
C TYR A 182 17.51 15.61 13.78
#